data_AF-A0A0M8P1X4-F1
#
_entry.id   AF-A0A0M8P1X4-F1
#
_cell.length_a   1.000
_cell.length_b   1.000
_cell.length_c   1.000
_cell.angle_alpha   90.00
_cell.angle_beta   90.00
_cell.angle_gamma   90.00
#
_symmetry.space_group_name_H-M   'P 1'
#
loop_
_entity.id
_entity.type
_entity.pdbx_description
1 polymer ?
#
loop_
_entity_poly.entity_id
_entity_poly.type
_entity_poly.pdbx_seq_one_letter_code
_entity_poly.pdbx_strand_id
1 'polypeptide(L)'
;MRGSGAGSATDMTAFEAVAADVVQHARNGSIIVEKSTVPCKTAQMIQEMISVRRPGGHFEILSNPEFLAAGTAIQDLLHPDRVIIGSATTETGKAAAETLAGVYAAWVDRARIITTNIWSSELAKLVANSMLAQRLSSINSISAICEATGAEVNEVSASIGMDSRVGDKFLRAGIGFGGSCFKKDVLSLVYLAESLGLKEVGAYWRQVVTMNEYQRNRFTSRVIKCLNNTLVGKKITLLGYAFKKDTSDTREAPALEIIKTLLDENPGEIAIFDPCCNPYVIESEIRQLHGYGPPALRDDGGAVRVYSNVYEACASSNAILIVTEFDEFRNTELVAVPRSSYLPPGHLPSQKDVIPGTDGVINPLYVTDAQEKLHIEPNCAADCPDCQRENGSELAAGKPNDNLPKKQVDWKRIADNMATPKWLFDGRCIIEIRKMSQLGIRVESIGSAGDGY
;
A
#
# COMPACT_ATOMS: atom_id res chain seq x y z
N MET A 1 1.66 17.46 -12.05
CA MET A 1 2.98 18.14 -12.00
C MET A 1 3.47 18.38 -13.43
N ARG A 2 3.83 19.62 -13.80
CA ARG A 2 4.46 19.97 -15.08
C ARG A 2 5.92 20.38 -14.79
N GLY A 3 6.91 19.91 -15.55
CA GLY A 3 8.32 20.24 -15.33
C GLY A 3 9.28 19.05 -15.51
N SER A 4 10.58 19.27 -15.27
CA SER A 4 11.60 18.21 -15.24
C SER A 4 11.28 17.21 -14.13
N GLY A 5 11.24 15.91 -14.47
CA GLY A 5 10.86 14.86 -13.51
C GLY A 5 9.35 14.62 -13.39
N ALA A 6 8.51 15.22 -14.25
CA ALA A 6 7.07 14.97 -14.25
C ALA A 6 6.76 13.46 -14.32
N GLY A 7 5.87 13.00 -13.44
CA GLY A 7 5.48 11.59 -13.33
C GLY A 7 6.48 10.71 -12.59
N SER A 8 7.56 11.26 -12.02
CA SER A 8 8.51 10.47 -11.21
C SER A 8 9.07 11.20 -9.98
N ALA A 9 9.25 12.52 -10.04
CA ALA A 9 9.63 13.33 -8.89
C ALA A 9 8.47 13.49 -7.89
N THR A 10 8.80 13.49 -6.60
CA THR A 10 7.84 13.76 -5.52
C THR A 10 7.57 15.25 -5.42
N ASP A 11 6.32 15.64 -5.18
CA ASP A 11 5.96 17.04 -4.92
C ASP A 11 6.40 17.42 -3.52
N MET A 12 7.35 18.35 -3.43
CA MET A 12 7.91 18.79 -2.15
C MET A 12 7.16 20.00 -1.58
N THR A 13 6.21 20.62 -2.29
CA THR A 13 5.59 21.90 -1.91
C THR A 13 5.08 21.92 -0.45
N ALA A 14 4.35 20.88 -0.04
CA ALA A 14 3.82 20.79 1.32
C ALA A 14 4.94 20.57 2.36
N PHE A 15 5.94 19.76 2.02
CA PHE A 15 7.10 19.52 2.88
C PHE A 15 7.91 20.80 3.10
N GLU A 16 8.19 21.55 2.04
CA GLU A 16 8.94 22.81 2.12
C GLU A 16 8.21 23.85 2.97
N ALA A 17 6.88 23.95 2.80
CA ALA A 17 6.06 24.87 3.59
C ALA A 17 6.10 24.54 5.08
N VAL A 18 5.94 23.26 5.45
CA VAL A 18 6.01 22.82 6.85
C VAL A 18 7.42 22.96 7.41
N ALA A 19 8.44 22.58 6.66
CA ALA A 19 9.84 22.72 7.08
C ALA A 19 10.19 24.18 7.34
N ALA A 20 9.75 25.09 6.47
CA ALA A 20 9.93 26.53 6.64
C ALA A 20 9.29 27.05 7.94
N ASP A 21 8.08 26.60 8.25
CA ASP A 21 7.35 27.00 9.46
C ASP A 21 8.01 26.45 10.72
N VAL A 22 8.38 25.16 10.72
CA VAL A 22 9.14 24.53 11.81
C VAL A 22 10.45 25.27 12.06
N VAL A 23 11.23 25.56 11.02
CA VAL A 23 12.51 26.29 11.16
C VAL A 23 12.29 27.69 11.76
N GLN A 24 11.23 28.38 11.36
CA GLN A 24 10.91 29.73 11.84
C GLN A 24 10.50 29.75 13.31
N HIS A 25 9.85 28.69 13.80
CA HIS A 25 9.22 28.68 15.13
C HIS A 25 9.89 27.75 16.15
N ALA A 26 10.74 26.82 15.72
CA ALA A 26 11.42 25.88 16.62
C ALA A 26 12.34 26.59 17.62
N ARG A 27 12.38 26.08 18.85
CA ARG A 27 13.26 26.57 19.93
C ARG A 27 14.71 26.20 19.63
N ASN A 28 15.66 27.09 19.93
CA ASN A 28 17.09 26.77 19.78
C ASN A 28 17.44 25.52 20.60
N GLY A 29 18.25 24.63 20.02
CA GLY A 29 18.63 23.34 20.61
C GLY A 29 17.63 22.21 20.34
N SER A 30 16.55 22.45 19.59
CA SER A 30 15.59 21.39 19.23
C SER A 30 16.20 20.37 18.25
N ILE A 31 15.78 19.12 18.40
CA ILE A 31 16.01 18.05 17.42
C ILE A 31 14.80 18.02 16.47
N ILE A 32 15.05 18.23 15.17
CA ILE A 32 14.04 18.16 14.12
C ILE A 32 14.10 16.77 13.49
N VAL A 33 13.00 16.02 13.54
CA VAL A 33 12.95 14.64 13.02
C VAL A 33 12.05 14.57 11.80
N GLU A 34 12.65 14.23 10.66
CA GLU A 34 11.95 13.89 9.44
C GLU A 34 11.45 12.44 9.54
N LYS A 35 10.13 12.22 9.46
CA LYS A 35 9.47 10.91 9.66
C LYS A 35 8.83 10.34 8.38
N SER A 36 8.63 11.19 7.38
CA SER A 36 7.84 10.88 6.20
C SER A 36 8.61 10.02 5.20
N THR A 37 7.90 9.48 4.21
CA THR A 37 8.57 8.91 3.03
C THR A 37 8.85 10.02 2.03
N VAL A 38 10.03 10.63 2.15
CA VAL A 38 10.50 11.75 1.32
C VAL A 38 11.67 11.34 0.41
N PRO A 39 11.91 12.07 -0.69
CA PRO A 39 13.13 11.90 -1.49
C PRO A 39 14.39 12.13 -0.65
N CYS A 40 15.51 11.54 -1.07
CA CYS A 40 16.78 11.87 -0.44
C CYS A 40 17.14 13.35 -0.61
N LYS A 41 17.94 13.90 0.30
CA LYS A 41 18.35 15.32 0.46
C LYS A 41 17.38 16.21 1.24
N THR A 42 16.29 15.69 1.80
CA THR A 42 15.37 16.51 2.59
C THR A 42 16.02 17.12 3.82
N ALA A 43 16.85 16.36 4.53
CA ALA A 43 17.58 16.92 5.66
C ALA A 43 18.56 18.03 5.25
N GLN A 44 19.22 17.89 4.09
CA GLN A 44 20.08 18.95 3.55
C GLN A 44 19.25 20.21 3.24
N MET A 45 18.06 20.03 2.67
CA MET A 45 17.15 21.13 2.41
C MET A 45 16.74 21.88 3.69
N ILE A 46 16.43 21.15 4.77
CA ILE A 46 16.14 21.74 6.08
C ILE A 46 17.38 22.49 6.61
N GLN A 47 18.59 21.94 6.48
CA GLN A 47 19.83 22.62 6.87
C GLN A 47 20.02 23.95 6.12
N GLU A 48 19.78 23.96 4.81
CA GLU A 48 19.85 25.16 3.98
C GLU A 48 18.83 26.20 4.46
N MET A 49 17.58 25.81 4.72
CA MET A 49 16.56 26.71 5.26
C MET A 49 16.96 27.32 6.61
N ILE A 50 17.54 26.53 7.52
CA ILE A 50 18.02 27.01 8.82
C ILE A 50 19.13 28.04 8.63
N SER A 51 20.11 27.75 7.76
CA SER A 51 21.24 28.66 7.55
C SER A 51 20.83 30.04 7.05
N VAL A 52 19.74 30.12 6.27
CA VAL A 52 19.18 31.37 5.74
C VAL A 52 18.25 32.06 6.74
N ARG A 53 17.33 31.32 7.37
CA ARG A 53 16.23 31.89 8.16
C ARG A 53 16.55 32.07 9.65
N ARG A 54 17.50 31.30 10.18
CA ARG A 54 17.90 31.26 11.59
C ARG A 54 19.44 31.26 11.72
N PRO A 55 20.16 32.26 11.16
CA PRO A 55 21.62 32.29 11.25
C PRO A 55 22.06 32.29 12.72
N GLY A 56 22.94 31.35 13.09
CA GLY A 56 23.41 31.16 14.47
C GLY A 56 22.51 30.29 15.36
N GLY A 57 21.36 29.82 14.87
CA GLY A 57 20.56 28.81 15.56
C GLY A 57 21.22 27.44 15.52
N HIS A 58 21.19 26.71 16.64
CA HIS A 58 21.71 25.35 16.73
C HIS A 58 20.56 24.35 16.71
N PHE A 59 20.52 23.50 15.69
CA PHE A 59 19.51 22.46 15.50
C PHE A 59 20.17 21.19 15.00
N GLU A 60 19.69 20.03 15.48
CA GLU A 60 20.07 18.74 14.93
C GLU A 60 18.93 18.20 14.09
N ILE A 61 19.24 17.66 12.92
CA ILE A 61 18.25 17.11 12.00
C ILE A 61 18.48 15.61 11.90
N LEU A 62 17.42 14.85 12.14
CA LEU A 62 17.41 13.40 12.04
C LEU A 62 16.46 12.97 10.94
N SER A 63 16.80 11.88 10.24
CA SER A 63 15.86 11.12 9.43
C SER A 63 15.43 9.89 10.22
N ASN A 64 14.14 9.61 10.30
CA ASN A 64 13.60 8.46 11.00
C ASN A 64 12.45 7.85 10.21
N PRO A 65 12.71 7.20 9.07
CA PRO A 65 11.66 6.73 8.18
C PRO A 65 10.68 5.78 8.87
N GLU A 66 9.43 5.80 8.44
CA GLU A 66 8.39 4.86 8.89
C GLU A 66 8.36 3.56 8.06
N PHE A 67 8.05 2.43 8.67
CA PHE A 67 7.91 1.12 8.01
C PHE A 67 6.56 0.46 8.30
N LEU A 68 5.50 1.25 8.23
CA LEU A 68 4.13 0.81 8.52
C LEU A 68 3.44 0.28 7.27
N ALA A 69 2.52 -0.66 7.44
CA ALA A 69 1.60 -1.07 6.40
C ALA A 69 0.14 -0.79 6.80
N ALA A 70 -0.67 -0.32 5.84
CA ALA A 70 -2.11 -0.16 6.03
C ALA A 70 -2.74 -1.51 6.44
N GLY A 71 -3.58 -1.49 7.47
CA GLY A 71 -4.19 -2.68 8.10
C GLY A 71 -3.39 -3.28 9.25
N THR A 72 -2.09 -2.99 9.40
CA THR A 72 -1.23 -3.51 10.49
C THR A 72 -0.47 -2.43 11.26
N ALA A 73 -0.77 -1.15 11.02
CA ALA A 73 0.02 -0.02 11.52
C ALA A 73 0.30 -0.06 13.04
N ILE A 74 -0.69 -0.39 13.88
CA ILE A 74 -0.49 -0.49 15.34
C ILE A 74 0.48 -1.62 15.69
N GLN A 75 0.32 -2.79 15.08
CA GLN A 75 1.23 -3.93 15.29
C GLN A 75 2.65 -3.58 14.84
N ASP A 76 2.79 -2.89 13.70
CA ASP A 76 4.07 -2.47 13.14
C ASP A 76 4.76 -1.41 14.03
N LEU A 77 4.00 -0.55 14.70
CA LEU A 77 4.52 0.46 15.66
C LEU A 77 4.97 -0.16 16.99
N LEU A 78 4.21 -1.13 17.51
CA LEU A 78 4.51 -1.79 18.79
C LEU A 78 5.61 -2.83 18.65
N HIS A 79 5.69 -3.51 17.50
CA HIS A 79 6.61 -4.61 17.26
C HIS A 79 7.36 -4.46 15.93
N PRO A 80 8.11 -3.36 15.74
CA PRO A 80 8.83 -3.15 14.50
C PRO A 80 9.92 -4.21 14.30
N ASP A 81 10.15 -4.58 13.03
CA ASP A 81 11.32 -5.36 12.64
C ASP A 81 12.61 -4.61 12.98
N ARG A 82 12.61 -3.29 12.74
CA ARG A 82 13.69 -2.35 13.02
C ARG A 82 13.19 -0.90 13.06
N VAL A 83 13.90 -0.05 13.80
CA VAL A 83 13.80 1.41 13.75
C VAL A 83 15.11 1.93 13.15
N ILE A 84 15.04 2.86 12.19
CA ILE A 84 16.23 3.48 11.59
C ILE A 84 16.27 4.95 11.98
N ILE A 85 17.43 5.43 12.45
CA ILE A 85 17.67 6.83 12.80
C ILE A 85 18.94 7.29 12.08
N GLY A 86 18.77 8.16 11.08
CA GLY A 86 19.86 8.84 10.37
C GLY A 86 20.24 10.14 11.07
N SER A 87 21.53 10.38 11.29
CA SER A 87 22.04 11.62 11.87
C SER A 87 23.28 12.14 11.16
N ALA A 88 23.65 13.39 11.43
CA ALA A 88 24.99 13.87 11.11
C ALA A 88 26.04 13.01 11.85
N THR A 89 27.24 12.90 11.27
CA THR A 89 28.35 12.13 11.86
C THR A 89 29.09 12.90 12.95
N THR A 90 28.68 14.13 13.24
CA THR A 90 29.18 14.97 14.33
C THR A 90 28.81 14.37 15.68
N GLU A 91 29.52 14.79 16.73
CA GLU A 91 29.22 14.36 18.10
C GLU A 91 27.81 14.76 18.54
N THR A 92 27.40 15.99 18.23
CA THR A 92 26.06 16.51 18.53
C THR A 92 24.97 15.78 17.75
N GLY A 93 25.21 15.42 16.49
CA GLY A 93 24.27 14.63 15.69
C GLY A 93 24.09 13.22 16.23
N LYS A 94 25.18 12.56 16.66
CA LYS A 94 25.10 11.24 17.31
C LYS A 94 24.36 11.32 18.66
N ALA A 95 24.60 12.37 19.45
CA ALA A 95 23.88 12.58 20.71
C ALA A 95 22.37 12.80 20.48
N ALA A 96 22.00 13.54 19.44
CA ALA A 96 20.61 13.70 19.04
C ALA A 96 19.97 12.37 18.61
N ALA A 97 20.69 11.55 17.82
CA ALA A 97 20.25 10.21 17.44
C ALA A 97 20.02 9.32 18.66
N GLU A 98 20.93 9.36 19.63
CA GLU A 98 20.83 8.60 20.88
C GLU A 98 19.62 9.04 21.72
N THR A 99 19.34 10.35 21.76
CA THR A 99 18.17 10.91 22.44
C THR A 99 16.88 10.34 21.84
N LEU A 100 16.73 10.33 20.51
CA LEU A 100 15.57 9.74 19.85
C LEU A 100 15.52 8.21 20.02
N ALA A 101 16.68 7.55 20.00
CA ALA A 101 16.77 6.11 20.24
C ALA A 101 16.32 5.74 21.67
N GLY A 102 16.59 6.59 22.66
CA GLY A 102 16.09 6.46 24.02
C GLY A 102 14.55 6.50 24.11
N VAL A 103 13.89 7.30 23.29
CA VAL A 103 12.41 7.31 23.18
C VAL A 103 11.91 5.95 22.72
N TYR A 104 12.44 5.44 21.61
CA TYR A 104 12.04 4.13 21.07
C TYR A 104 12.39 2.97 22.02
N ALA A 105 13.51 3.07 22.74
CA ALA A 105 13.95 2.04 23.67
C ALA A 105 13.00 1.81 24.86
N ALA A 106 12.01 2.69 25.07
CA ALA A 106 10.95 2.47 26.05
C ALA A 106 10.05 1.26 25.72
N TRP A 107 9.96 0.83 24.45
CA TRP A 107 9.20 -0.36 24.07
C TRP A 107 9.84 -1.22 22.96
N VAL A 108 10.85 -0.72 22.25
CA VAL A 108 11.57 -1.44 21.20
C VAL A 108 12.92 -1.90 21.74
N ASP A 109 13.25 -3.18 21.53
CA ASP A 109 14.58 -3.72 21.85
C ASP A 109 15.68 -2.87 21.17
N ARG A 110 16.68 -2.45 21.96
CA ARG A 110 17.78 -1.63 21.47
C ARG A 110 18.52 -2.26 20.30
N ALA A 111 18.62 -3.58 20.23
CA ALA A 111 19.24 -4.30 19.12
C ALA A 111 18.51 -4.11 17.78
N ARG A 112 17.24 -3.66 17.81
CA ARG A 112 16.43 -3.33 16.62
C ARG A 112 16.49 -1.86 16.25
N ILE A 113 17.19 -1.02 17.01
CA ILE A 113 17.34 0.41 16.73
C ILE A 113 18.69 0.64 16.05
N ILE A 114 18.63 1.00 14.77
CA ILE A 114 19.79 1.18 13.90
C ILE A 114 20.05 2.67 13.73
N THR A 115 21.20 3.14 14.20
CA THR A 115 21.69 4.49 13.93
C THR A 115 22.65 4.50 12.73
N THR A 116 22.44 5.41 11.79
CA THR A 116 23.28 5.54 10.58
C THR A 116 23.42 7.01 10.17
N ASN A 117 24.08 7.29 9.04
CA ASN A 117 24.07 8.66 8.49
C ASN A 117 22.72 8.98 7.83
N ILE A 118 22.37 10.26 7.78
CA ILE A 118 21.11 10.77 7.21
C ILE A 118 20.83 10.18 5.82
N TRP A 119 21.79 10.27 4.91
CA TRP A 119 21.65 9.81 3.53
C TRP A 119 21.32 8.32 3.43
N SER A 120 21.97 7.51 4.26
CA SER A 120 21.72 6.08 4.31
C SER A 120 20.34 5.75 4.88
N SER A 121 19.85 6.54 5.84
CA SER A 121 18.50 6.42 6.39
C SER A 121 17.42 6.75 5.35
N GLU A 122 17.52 7.90 4.70
CA GLU A 122 16.58 8.33 3.65
C GLU A 122 16.55 7.32 2.48
N LEU A 123 17.74 6.89 2.02
CA LEU A 123 17.84 5.92 0.91
C LEU A 123 17.31 4.53 1.29
N ALA A 124 17.55 4.06 2.53
CA ALA A 124 17.11 2.74 2.98
C ALA A 124 15.58 2.58 2.86
N LYS A 125 14.81 3.65 3.09
CA LYS A 125 13.35 3.61 2.94
C LYS A 125 12.93 3.40 1.48
N LEU A 126 13.48 4.18 0.56
CA LEU A 126 13.19 4.07 -0.88
C LEU A 126 13.58 2.69 -1.42
N VAL A 127 14.76 2.20 -1.05
CA VAL A 127 15.27 0.90 -1.48
C VAL A 127 14.43 -0.24 -0.90
N ALA A 128 14.09 -0.21 0.39
CA ALA A 128 13.27 -1.25 1.01
C ALA A 128 11.90 -1.40 0.32
N ASN A 129 11.20 -0.29 0.08
CA ASN A 129 9.90 -0.31 -0.62
C ASN A 129 10.06 -0.73 -2.10
N SER A 130 11.15 -0.32 -2.75
CA SER A 130 11.43 -0.73 -4.14
C SER A 130 11.72 -2.23 -4.25
N MET A 131 12.42 -2.82 -3.29
CA MET A 131 12.67 -4.27 -3.24
C MET A 131 11.39 -5.07 -2.97
N LEU A 132 10.50 -4.58 -2.10
CA LEU A 132 9.19 -5.21 -1.87
C LEU A 132 8.33 -5.19 -3.14
N ALA A 133 8.28 -4.05 -3.83
CA ALA A 133 7.58 -3.90 -5.11
C ALA A 133 8.20 -4.80 -6.20
N GLN A 134 9.54 -4.89 -6.24
CA GLN A 134 10.26 -5.74 -7.18
C GLN A 134 9.87 -7.21 -7.02
N ARG A 135 9.78 -7.74 -5.80
CA ARG A 135 9.36 -9.13 -5.56
C ARG A 135 7.98 -9.43 -6.16
N LEU A 136 7.03 -8.52 -5.98
CA LEU A 136 5.68 -8.63 -6.57
C LEU A 136 5.72 -8.58 -8.09
N SER A 137 6.47 -7.64 -8.68
CA SER A 137 6.63 -7.58 -10.14
C SER A 137 7.34 -8.80 -10.71
N SER A 138 8.36 -9.33 -10.02
CA SER A 138 9.05 -10.56 -10.41
C SER A 138 8.12 -11.76 -10.42
N ILE A 139 7.35 -12.00 -9.35
CA ILE A 139 6.41 -13.14 -9.37
C ILE A 139 5.28 -12.94 -10.38
N ASN A 140 4.84 -11.69 -10.61
CA ASN A 140 3.86 -11.37 -11.65
C ASN A 140 4.41 -11.66 -13.06
N SER A 141 5.69 -11.39 -13.34
CA SER A 141 6.27 -11.76 -14.63
C SER A 141 6.28 -13.28 -14.82
N ILE A 142 6.57 -14.03 -13.75
CA ILE A 142 6.52 -15.50 -13.78
C ILE A 142 5.08 -16.01 -13.97
N SER A 143 4.06 -15.33 -13.42
CA SER A 143 2.66 -15.70 -13.62
C SER A 143 2.27 -15.76 -15.11
N ALA A 144 2.81 -14.87 -15.94
CA ALA A 144 2.57 -14.92 -17.39
C ALA A 144 3.24 -16.13 -18.06
N ILE A 145 4.41 -16.56 -17.58
CA ILE A 145 5.07 -17.78 -18.05
C ILE A 145 4.26 -19.01 -17.65
N CYS A 146 3.78 -19.07 -16.41
CA CYS A 146 2.91 -20.12 -15.90
C CYS A 146 1.67 -20.32 -16.79
N GLU A 147 0.96 -19.23 -17.08
CA GLU A 147 -0.21 -19.22 -17.97
C GLU A 147 0.10 -19.74 -19.39
N ALA A 148 1.32 -19.52 -19.89
CA ALA A 148 1.75 -19.93 -21.23
C ALA A 148 2.33 -21.34 -21.31
N THR A 149 2.59 -21.98 -20.17
CA THR A 149 3.34 -23.27 -20.11
C THR A 149 2.58 -24.40 -19.41
N GLY A 150 1.48 -24.10 -18.72
CA GLY A 150 0.76 -25.10 -17.92
C GLY A 150 1.24 -25.19 -16.46
N ALA A 151 2.23 -24.38 -16.05
CA ALA A 151 2.67 -24.33 -14.66
C ALA A 151 1.73 -23.45 -13.80
N GLU A 152 1.75 -23.68 -12.49
CA GLU A 152 0.92 -22.94 -11.52
C GLU A 152 1.76 -21.98 -10.68
N VAL A 153 1.46 -20.69 -10.72
CA VAL A 153 2.28 -19.65 -10.06
C VAL A 153 2.31 -19.82 -8.54
N ASN A 154 1.24 -20.34 -7.94
CA ASN A 154 1.18 -20.58 -6.49
C ASN A 154 2.14 -21.71 -6.09
N GLU A 155 2.28 -22.77 -6.90
CA GLU A 155 3.23 -23.85 -6.67
C GLU A 155 4.67 -23.37 -6.84
N VAL A 156 4.93 -22.60 -7.91
CA VAL A 156 6.25 -22.00 -8.15
C VAL A 156 6.64 -21.07 -7.01
N SER A 157 5.73 -20.18 -6.58
CA SER A 157 5.93 -19.26 -5.46
C SER A 157 6.22 -19.99 -4.16
N ALA A 158 5.43 -21.03 -3.84
CA ALA A 158 5.65 -21.84 -2.66
C ALA A 158 7.03 -22.53 -2.69
N SER A 159 7.41 -23.10 -3.84
CA SER A 159 8.70 -23.78 -4.00
C SER A 159 9.88 -22.83 -3.82
N ILE A 160 9.87 -21.64 -4.43
CA ILE A 160 11.00 -20.70 -4.29
C ILE A 160 11.02 -20.03 -2.90
N GLY A 161 9.86 -19.85 -2.28
CA GLY A 161 9.74 -19.26 -0.94
C GLY A 161 10.31 -20.12 0.18
N MET A 162 10.47 -21.43 -0.04
CA MET A 162 11.12 -22.35 0.89
C MET A 162 12.63 -22.10 1.03
N ASP A 163 13.28 -21.46 0.04
CA ASP A 163 14.66 -21.04 0.16
C ASP A 163 14.73 -19.81 1.08
N SER A 164 15.34 -19.96 2.26
CA SER A 164 15.41 -18.91 3.27
C SER A 164 16.14 -17.64 2.82
N ARG A 165 16.98 -17.73 1.76
CA ARG A 165 17.65 -16.57 1.16
C ARG A 165 16.70 -15.75 0.29
N VAL A 166 15.64 -16.39 -0.23
CA VAL A 166 14.56 -15.75 -0.98
C VAL A 166 13.43 -15.34 -0.03
N GLY A 167 13.02 -16.23 0.86
CA GLY A 167 11.89 -16.05 1.78
C GLY A 167 10.51 -16.12 1.10
N ASP A 168 9.48 -16.41 1.88
CA ASP A 168 8.11 -16.68 1.42
C ASP A 168 7.21 -15.44 1.27
N LYS A 169 7.58 -14.32 1.88
CA LYS A 169 6.79 -13.07 1.87
C LYS A 169 6.87 -12.34 0.53
N PHE A 170 5.82 -11.59 0.19
CA PHE A 170 5.76 -10.76 -1.04
C PHE A 170 5.97 -11.55 -2.35
N LEU A 171 5.60 -12.83 -2.37
CA LEU A 171 5.64 -13.69 -3.56
C LEU A 171 4.24 -14.10 -4.03
N ARG A 172 3.21 -13.32 -3.70
CA ARG A 172 1.86 -13.60 -4.15
C ARG A 172 1.57 -12.85 -5.44
N ALA A 173 1.37 -13.58 -6.53
CA ALA A 173 0.98 -13.00 -7.80
C ALA A 173 -0.45 -12.42 -7.73
N GLY A 174 -0.74 -11.47 -8.61
CA GLY A 174 -2.06 -10.87 -8.74
C GLY A 174 -2.09 -9.80 -9.84
N ILE A 175 -3.18 -9.03 -9.93
CA ILE A 175 -3.38 -7.99 -10.95
C ILE A 175 -2.26 -6.93 -10.97
N GLY A 176 -1.60 -6.72 -9.84
CA GLY A 176 -0.55 -5.73 -9.67
C GLY A 176 -0.61 -5.10 -8.28
N PHE A 177 0.50 -4.54 -7.84
CA PHE A 177 0.52 -3.75 -6.61
C PHE A 177 -0.14 -2.38 -6.82
N GLY A 178 -0.75 -1.88 -5.75
CA GLY A 178 -1.29 -0.53 -5.64
C GLY A 178 -0.79 0.16 -4.37
N GLY A 179 -1.55 1.17 -3.90
CA GLY A 179 -1.20 1.97 -2.74
C GLY A 179 -0.24 3.10 -3.06
N SER A 180 -0.23 4.13 -2.22
CA SER A 180 0.52 5.37 -2.46
C SER A 180 2.05 5.25 -2.38
N CYS A 181 2.58 4.15 -1.83
CA CYS A 181 4.01 4.01 -1.54
C CYS A 181 4.80 3.41 -2.71
N PHE A 182 4.47 2.19 -3.15
CA PHE A 182 5.38 1.43 -4.03
C PHE A 182 5.70 2.12 -5.35
N LYS A 183 4.68 2.52 -6.12
CA LYS A 183 4.90 3.19 -7.40
C LYS A 183 5.66 4.52 -7.22
N LYS A 184 5.26 5.31 -6.22
CA LYS A 184 5.90 6.60 -5.89
C LYS A 184 7.38 6.42 -5.53
N ASP A 185 7.70 5.46 -4.68
CA ASP A 185 9.05 5.27 -4.15
C ASP A 185 9.98 4.68 -5.21
N VAL A 186 9.51 3.73 -6.02
CA VAL A 186 10.27 3.21 -7.15
C VAL A 186 10.56 4.32 -8.16
N LEU A 187 9.57 5.14 -8.53
CA LEU A 187 9.78 6.24 -9.47
C LEU A 187 10.67 7.34 -8.88
N SER A 188 10.60 7.58 -7.56
CA SER A 188 11.52 8.48 -6.86
C SER A 188 12.95 7.96 -6.88
N LEU A 189 13.16 6.65 -6.72
CA LEU A 189 14.47 6.00 -6.84
C LEU A 189 15.01 6.05 -8.27
N VAL A 190 14.16 5.84 -9.27
CA VAL A 190 14.51 5.99 -10.68
C VAL A 190 14.94 7.42 -10.98
N TYR A 191 14.16 8.41 -10.54
CA TYR A 191 14.48 9.82 -10.71
C TYR A 191 15.80 10.19 -10.01
N LEU A 192 16.02 9.69 -8.79
CA LEU A 192 17.27 9.88 -8.06
C LEU A 192 18.46 9.34 -8.88
N ALA A 193 18.38 8.10 -9.36
CA ALA A 193 19.44 7.48 -10.16
C ALA A 193 19.72 8.27 -11.45
N GLU A 194 18.68 8.65 -12.19
CA GLU A 194 18.82 9.43 -13.43
C GLU A 194 19.41 10.82 -13.17
N SER A 195 19.03 11.48 -12.07
CA SER A 195 19.57 12.79 -11.68
C SER A 195 21.07 12.74 -11.31
N LEU A 196 21.56 11.56 -10.89
CA LEU A 196 22.97 11.29 -10.61
C LEU A 196 23.75 10.82 -11.86
N GLY A 197 23.10 10.75 -13.03
CA GLY A 197 23.71 10.28 -14.28
C GLY A 197 23.76 8.74 -14.42
N LEU A 198 23.13 7.99 -13.52
CA LEU A 198 23.13 6.53 -13.48
C LEU A 198 21.94 5.94 -14.27
N LYS A 199 21.96 6.10 -15.58
CA LYS A 199 20.83 5.75 -16.46
C LYS A 199 20.48 4.26 -16.43
N GLU A 200 21.47 3.37 -16.37
CA GLU A 200 21.30 1.92 -16.32
C GLU A 200 20.58 1.50 -15.03
N VAL A 201 20.92 2.14 -13.90
CA VAL A 201 20.28 1.91 -12.61
C VAL A 201 18.82 2.40 -12.64
N GLY A 202 18.58 3.58 -13.22
CA GLY A 202 17.22 4.09 -13.44
C GLY A 202 16.39 3.15 -14.31
N ALA A 203 16.94 2.66 -15.43
CA ALA A 203 16.27 1.72 -16.32
C ALA A 203 15.93 0.39 -15.64
N TYR A 204 16.83 -0.13 -14.79
CA TYR A 204 16.59 -1.36 -14.02
C TYR A 204 15.38 -1.22 -13.08
N TRP A 205 15.35 -0.18 -12.25
CA TRP A 205 14.23 0.02 -11.32
C TRP A 205 12.92 0.39 -12.01
N ARG A 206 13.00 1.06 -13.17
CA ARG A 206 11.81 1.39 -13.98
C ARG A 206 11.05 0.13 -14.43
N GLN A 207 11.75 -0.99 -14.67
CA GLN A 207 11.11 -2.27 -15.02
C GLN A 207 10.12 -2.77 -13.96
N VAL A 208 10.32 -2.43 -12.68
CA VAL A 208 9.39 -2.83 -11.62
C VAL A 208 7.99 -2.22 -11.86
N VAL A 209 7.93 -0.95 -12.27
CA VAL A 209 6.67 -0.27 -12.59
C VAL A 209 6.12 -0.71 -13.94
N THR A 210 6.99 -0.83 -14.96
CA THR A 210 6.59 -1.30 -16.30
C THR A 210 5.96 -2.70 -16.25
N MET A 211 6.51 -3.61 -15.46
CA MET A 211 5.95 -4.96 -15.28
C MET A 211 4.59 -4.91 -14.55
N ASN A 212 4.43 -4.02 -13.58
CA ASN A 212 3.16 -3.83 -12.88
C ASN A 212 2.05 -3.28 -13.80
N GLU A 213 2.41 -2.36 -14.70
CA GLU A 213 1.50 -1.83 -15.74
C GLU A 213 1.13 -2.90 -16.77
N TYR A 214 2.12 -3.66 -17.25
CA TYR A 214 1.89 -4.82 -18.12
C TYR A 214 0.91 -5.83 -17.49
N GLN A 215 1.09 -6.15 -16.20
CA GLN A 215 0.24 -7.09 -15.47
C GLN A 215 -1.23 -6.63 -15.42
N ARG A 216 -1.47 -5.33 -15.15
CA ARG A 216 -2.83 -4.76 -15.16
C ARG A 216 -3.45 -4.83 -16.54
N ASN A 217 -2.71 -4.39 -17.56
CA ASN A 217 -3.21 -4.32 -18.93
C ASN A 217 -3.54 -5.72 -19.47
N ARG A 218 -2.65 -6.70 -19.28
CA ARG A 218 -2.89 -8.06 -19.78
C ARG A 218 -4.10 -8.73 -19.12
N PHE A 219 -4.35 -8.44 -17.84
CA PHE A 219 -5.52 -8.97 -17.12
C PHE A 219 -6.81 -8.45 -17.77
N THR A 220 -6.92 -7.13 -17.94
CA THR A 220 -8.11 -6.54 -18.57
C THR A 220 -8.26 -6.97 -20.04
N SER A 221 -7.16 -7.05 -20.80
CA SER A 221 -7.20 -7.58 -22.17
C SER A 221 -7.70 -9.03 -22.23
N ARG A 222 -7.34 -9.88 -21.25
CA ARG A 222 -7.85 -11.25 -21.15
C ARG A 222 -9.36 -11.28 -20.90
N VAL A 223 -9.87 -10.40 -20.03
CA VAL A 223 -11.32 -10.23 -19.79
C VAL A 223 -12.05 -9.92 -21.09
N ILE A 224 -11.60 -8.90 -21.81
CA ILE A 224 -12.21 -8.46 -23.09
C ILE A 224 -12.18 -9.60 -24.11
N LYS A 225 -11.04 -10.28 -24.24
CA LYS A 225 -10.87 -11.42 -25.16
C LYS A 225 -11.84 -12.57 -24.86
N CYS A 226 -11.97 -12.98 -23.60
CA CYS A 226 -12.87 -14.06 -23.19
C CYS A 226 -14.35 -13.69 -23.34
N LEU A 227 -14.68 -12.40 -23.41
CA LEU A 227 -16.02 -11.88 -23.68
C LEU A 227 -16.26 -11.56 -25.16
N ASN A 228 -15.49 -12.20 -26.06
CA ASN A 228 -15.58 -12.08 -27.52
C ASN A 228 -15.20 -10.70 -28.07
N ASN A 229 -14.24 -10.02 -27.44
CA ASN A 229 -13.74 -8.70 -27.84
C ASN A 229 -14.83 -7.61 -27.91
N THR A 230 -15.86 -7.70 -27.06
CA THR A 230 -16.87 -6.65 -26.94
C THR A 230 -17.49 -6.67 -25.55
N LEU A 231 -17.63 -5.51 -24.93
CA LEU A 231 -18.36 -5.35 -23.67
C LEU A 231 -19.74 -4.71 -23.85
N VAL A 232 -20.09 -4.30 -25.07
CA VAL A 232 -21.36 -3.62 -25.36
C VAL A 232 -22.56 -4.44 -24.89
N GLY A 233 -23.41 -3.81 -24.09
CA GLY A 233 -24.60 -4.44 -23.50
C GLY A 233 -24.30 -5.48 -22.40
N LYS A 234 -23.04 -5.72 -22.05
CA LYS A 234 -22.65 -6.64 -20.98
C LYS A 234 -22.53 -5.94 -19.64
N LYS A 235 -22.93 -6.65 -18.58
CA LYS A 235 -22.68 -6.25 -17.18
C LYS A 235 -21.43 -6.95 -16.66
N ILE A 236 -20.48 -6.18 -16.16
CA ILE A 236 -19.22 -6.64 -15.58
C ILE A 236 -19.19 -6.21 -14.11
N THR A 237 -19.00 -7.15 -13.19
CA THR A 237 -18.91 -6.83 -11.75
C THR A 237 -17.47 -6.84 -11.29
N LEU A 238 -17.03 -5.80 -10.58
CA LEU A 238 -15.79 -5.76 -9.83
C LEU A 238 -16.09 -6.04 -8.35
N LEU A 239 -15.45 -7.07 -7.81
CA LEU A 239 -15.43 -7.38 -6.39
C LEU A 239 -14.11 -6.87 -5.80
N GLY A 240 -14.21 -5.79 -5.04
CA GLY A 240 -13.10 -4.99 -4.54
C GLY A 240 -12.95 -3.67 -5.30
N TYR A 241 -12.49 -2.67 -4.57
CA TYR A 241 -12.14 -1.34 -5.05
C TYR A 241 -10.89 -0.80 -4.31
N ALA A 242 -10.76 -1.09 -3.01
CA ALA A 242 -9.55 -0.80 -2.24
C ALA A 242 -8.31 -1.48 -2.85
N PHE A 243 -7.12 -0.91 -2.63
CA PHE A 243 -5.89 -1.46 -3.24
C PHE A 243 -5.49 -2.85 -2.69
N LYS A 244 -5.88 -3.15 -1.45
CA LYS A 244 -5.69 -4.42 -0.73
C LYS A 244 -6.85 -4.66 0.25
N LYS A 245 -6.94 -5.85 0.82
CA LYS A 245 -7.93 -6.15 1.87
C LYS A 245 -7.67 -5.37 3.17
N ASP A 246 -8.70 -5.30 4.02
CA ASP A 246 -8.68 -4.73 5.38
C ASP A 246 -8.32 -3.23 5.43
N THR A 247 -8.67 -2.49 4.38
CA THR A 247 -8.50 -1.03 4.30
C THR A 247 -9.55 -0.43 3.37
N SER A 248 -9.88 0.84 3.58
CA SER A 248 -10.70 1.66 2.69
C SER A 248 -9.87 2.54 1.75
N ASP A 249 -8.54 2.40 1.75
CA ASP A 249 -7.63 3.20 0.93
C ASP A 249 -7.68 2.77 -0.56
N THR A 250 -7.95 3.74 -1.41
CA THR A 250 -8.21 3.59 -2.86
C THR A 250 -7.06 4.15 -3.71
N ARG A 251 -6.05 4.77 -3.08
CA ARG A 251 -4.96 5.44 -3.80
C ARG A 251 -4.14 4.43 -4.62
N GLU A 252 -3.95 4.75 -5.90
CA GLU A 252 -3.30 3.85 -6.88
C GLU A 252 -3.89 2.43 -6.89
N ALA A 253 -5.17 2.26 -6.52
CA ALA A 253 -5.81 0.96 -6.54
C ALA A 253 -5.92 0.42 -7.98
N PRO A 254 -5.63 -0.88 -8.22
CA PRO A 254 -5.77 -1.47 -9.54
C PRO A 254 -7.18 -1.37 -10.12
N ALA A 255 -8.20 -1.33 -9.27
CA ALA A 255 -9.60 -1.24 -9.68
C ALA A 255 -9.89 -0.02 -10.56
N LEU A 256 -9.34 1.16 -10.22
CA LEU A 256 -9.60 2.39 -10.96
C LEU A 256 -9.06 2.32 -12.40
N GLU A 257 -7.85 1.78 -12.59
CA GLU A 257 -7.25 1.61 -13.91
C GLU A 257 -8.01 0.55 -14.73
N ILE A 258 -8.46 -0.54 -14.10
CA ILE A 258 -9.31 -1.54 -14.75
C ILE A 258 -10.62 -0.88 -15.22
N ILE A 259 -11.27 -0.08 -14.38
CA ILE A 259 -12.52 0.62 -14.73
C ILE A 259 -12.33 1.52 -15.94
N LYS A 260 -11.24 2.31 -16.01
CA LYS A 260 -10.93 3.15 -17.17
C LYS A 260 -10.83 2.33 -18.45
N THR A 261 -10.03 1.26 -18.45
CA THR A 261 -9.88 0.40 -19.63
C THR A 261 -11.19 -0.30 -20.01
N LEU A 262 -12.00 -0.72 -19.04
CA LEU A 262 -13.30 -1.32 -19.33
C LEU A 262 -14.28 -0.29 -19.90
N LEU A 263 -14.25 0.96 -19.45
CA LEU A 263 -15.10 2.03 -19.98
C LEU A 263 -14.82 2.34 -21.45
N ASP A 264 -13.56 2.27 -21.89
CA ASP A 264 -13.16 2.45 -23.29
C ASP A 264 -13.85 1.45 -24.24
N GLU A 265 -14.29 0.29 -23.73
CA GLU A 265 -14.98 -0.77 -24.47
C GLU A 265 -16.52 -0.63 -24.47
N ASN A 266 -17.06 0.48 -23.96
CA ASN A 266 -18.49 0.81 -23.90
C ASN A 266 -19.39 -0.30 -23.30
N PRO A 267 -19.15 -0.71 -22.05
CA PRO A 267 -19.91 -1.78 -21.41
C PRO A 267 -21.35 -1.37 -21.15
N GLY A 268 -22.26 -2.36 -21.04
CA GLY A 268 -23.64 -2.10 -20.63
C GLY A 268 -23.76 -1.69 -19.15
N GLU A 269 -22.90 -2.25 -18.30
CA GLU A 269 -22.73 -1.84 -16.91
C GLU A 269 -21.38 -2.30 -16.34
N ILE A 270 -20.74 -1.46 -15.52
CA ILE A 270 -19.69 -1.84 -14.58
C ILE A 270 -20.28 -1.72 -13.16
N ALA A 271 -20.52 -2.85 -12.51
CA ALA A 271 -21.01 -2.92 -11.14
C ALA A 271 -19.84 -3.02 -10.17
N ILE A 272 -19.80 -2.21 -9.11
CA ILE A 272 -18.72 -2.23 -8.12
C ILE A 272 -19.29 -2.58 -6.75
N PHE A 273 -18.66 -3.52 -6.05
CA PHE A 273 -18.91 -3.80 -4.65
C PHE A 273 -17.57 -3.93 -3.89
N ASP A 274 -17.41 -3.21 -2.79
CA ASP A 274 -16.27 -3.31 -1.88
C ASP A 274 -16.79 -3.30 -0.43
N PRO A 275 -16.36 -4.24 0.44
CA PRO A 275 -16.86 -4.35 1.80
C PRO A 275 -16.26 -3.34 2.79
N CYS A 276 -15.27 -2.55 2.40
CA CYS A 276 -14.55 -1.59 3.26
C CYS A 276 -14.61 -0.15 2.75
N CYS A 277 -14.77 0.07 1.43
CA CYS A 277 -14.89 1.41 0.87
C CYS A 277 -16.33 1.92 0.94
N ASN A 278 -16.50 3.15 1.41
CA ASN A 278 -17.79 3.83 1.40
C ASN A 278 -18.25 4.06 -0.06
N PRO A 279 -19.46 3.62 -0.45
CA PRO A 279 -19.98 3.81 -1.80
C PRO A 279 -19.93 5.27 -2.31
N TYR A 280 -20.18 6.24 -1.43
CA TYR A 280 -20.13 7.67 -1.80
C TYR A 280 -18.71 8.12 -2.21
N VAL A 281 -17.68 7.60 -1.54
CA VAL A 281 -16.28 7.90 -1.85
C VAL A 281 -15.93 7.31 -3.22
N ILE A 282 -16.32 6.05 -3.46
CA ILE A 282 -16.14 5.40 -4.77
C ILE A 282 -16.83 6.24 -5.85
N GLU A 283 -18.10 6.60 -5.67
CA GLU A 283 -18.82 7.42 -6.64
C GLU A 283 -18.15 8.77 -6.89
N SER A 284 -17.68 9.46 -5.85
CA SER A 284 -16.96 10.73 -5.97
C SER A 284 -15.69 10.57 -6.80
N GLU A 285 -14.90 9.53 -6.57
CA GLU A 285 -13.70 9.25 -7.36
C GLU A 285 -14.04 8.93 -8.83
N ILE A 286 -15.10 8.15 -9.06
CA ILE A 286 -15.58 7.85 -10.42
C ILE A 286 -16.09 9.11 -11.13
N ARG A 287 -16.76 10.05 -10.43
CA ARG A 287 -17.17 11.35 -11.01
C ARG A 287 -15.97 12.19 -11.45
N GLN A 288 -14.83 12.06 -10.76
CA GLN A 288 -13.60 12.78 -11.09
C GLN A 288 -12.82 12.18 -12.26
N LEU A 289 -13.25 11.04 -12.82
CA LEU A 289 -12.70 10.49 -14.06
C LEU A 289 -13.06 11.42 -15.23
N HIS A 290 -12.29 12.48 -15.40
CA HIS A 290 -12.40 13.41 -16.52
C HIS A 290 -11.62 12.88 -17.73
N GLY A 291 -12.16 13.07 -18.94
CA GLY A 291 -11.43 12.86 -20.20
C GLY A 291 -11.98 11.81 -21.16
N TYR A 292 -13.08 11.11 -20.82
CA TYR A 292 -13.57 9.94 -21.58
C TYR A 292 -15.01 10.06 -22.15
N GLY A 293 -15.56 11.27 -22.29
CA GLY A 293 -16.92 11.46 -22.83
C GLY A 293 -17.99 11.59 -21.75
N PRO A 294 -19.20 11.00 -21.90
CA PRO A 294 -20.31 11.20 -20.95
C PRO A 294 -19.94 10.76 -19.52
N PRO A 295 -20.67 11.23 -18.49
CA PRO A 295 -20.40 10.90 -17.09
C PRO A 295 -20.24 9.39 -16.92
N ALA A 296 -19.23 8.93 -16.18
CA ALA A 296 -19.01 7.50 -15.99
C ALA A 296 -20.11 6.84 -15.14
N LEU A 297 -20.76 7.59 -14.23
CA LEU A 297 -21.83 7.08 -13.34
C LEU A 297 -23.20 7.01 -14.02
N ARG A 298 -23.90 5.90 -13.79
CA ARG A 298 -25.16 5.54 -14.46
C ARG A 298 -26.34 6.46 -14.19
N ASP A 299 -26.47 6.99 -12.97
CA ASP A 299 -27.58 7.90 -12.63
C ASP A 299 -27.45 9.26 -13.37
N ASP A 300 -26.24 9.58 -13.83
CA ASP A 300 -25.93 10.74 -14.69
C ASP A 300 -25.70 10.32 -16.17
N GLY A 301 -26.13 9.11 -16.57
CA GLY A 301 -26.06 8.61 -17.95
C GLY A 301 -24.86 7.72 -18.31
N GLY A 302 -24.07 7.29 -17.33
CA GLY A 302 -22.88 6.45 -17.49
C GLY A 302 -23.08 4.94 -17.41
N ALA A 303 -21.96 4.22 -17.40
CA ALA A 303 -21.96 2.75 -17.32
C ALA A 303 -21.64 2.21 -15.91
N VAL A 304 -21.12 3.01 -14.99
CA VAL A 304 -20.67 2.57 -13.66
C VAL A 304 -21.80 2.71 -12.64
N ARG A 305 -21.98 1.69 -11.80
CA ARG A 305 -22.86 1.71 -10.62
C ARG A 305 -22.17 1.07 -9.43
N VAL A 306 -22.25 1.74 -8.28
CA VAL A 306 -21.74 1.22 -7.00
C VAL A 306 -22.89 0.58 -6.23
N TYR A 307 -22.65 -0.61 -5.69
CA TYR A 307 -23.63 -1.41 -4.96
C TYR A 307 -23.21 -1.57 -3.50
N SER A 308 -24.18 -1.57 -2.60
CA SER A 308 -23.99 -1.88 -1.17
C SER A 308 -24.15 -3.37 -0.87
N ASN A 309 -24.59 -4.17 -1.85
CA ASN A 309 -24.83 -5.61 -1.70
C ASN A 309 -24.16 -6.41 -2.82
N VAL A 310 -23.33 -7.39 -2.44
CA VAL A 310 -22.59 -8.23 -3.39
C VAL A 310 -23.50 -9.02 -4.34
N TYR A 311 -24.65 -9.51 -3.87
CA TYR A 311 -25.55 -10.32 -4.69
C TYR A 311 -26.26 -9.47 -5.76
N GLU A 312 -26.64 -8.23 -5.42
CA GLU A 312 -27.20 -7.28 -6.40
C GLU A 312 -26.15 -6.83 -7.41
N ALA A 313 -24.92 -6.60 -6.95
CA ALA A 313 -23.79 -6.27 -7.82
C ALA A 313 -23.54 -7.38 -8.85
N CYS A 314 -23.61 -8.65 -8.44
CA CYS A 314 -23.36 -9.82 -9.30
C CYS A 314 -24.59 -10.29 -10.12
N ALA A 315 -25.80 -9.85 -9.77
CA ALA A 315 -27.01 -10.28 -10.47
C ALA A 315 -26.97 -9.86 -11.95
N SER A 316 -27.28 -10.81 -12.84
CA SER A 316 -27.25 -10.68 -14.31
C SER A 316 -25.88 -10.33 -14.90
N SER A 317 -24.78 -10.48 -14.14
CA SER A 317 -23.44 -10.20 -14.65
C SER A 317 -22.98 -11.24 -15.65
N ASN A 318 -22.37 -10.79 -16.74
CA ASN A 318 -21.71 -11.65 -17.73
C ASN A 318 -20.33 -12.10 -17.23
N ALA A 319 -19.67 -11.24 -16.45
CA ALA A 319 -18.40 -11.54 -15.83
C ALA A 319 -18.29 -10.92 -14.43
N ILE A 320 -17.60 -11.62 -13.54
CA ILE A 320 -17.18 -11.12 -12.22
C ILE A 320 -15.65 -11.07 -12.20
N LEU A 321 -15.08 -9.95 -11.78
CA LEU A 321 -13.64 -9.73 -11.64
C LEU A 321 -13.33 -9.55 -10.15
N ILE A 322 -12.53 -10.43 -9.58
CA ILE A 322 -12.01 -10.25 -8.22
C ILE A 322 -10.75 -9.40 -8.31
N VAL A 323 -10.86 -8.15 -7.88
CA VAL A 323 -9.78 -7.16 -7.99
C VAL A 323 -9.13 -6.82 -6.65
N THR A 324 -9.72 -7.23 -5.53
CA THR A 324 -9.15 -7.10 -4.17
C THR A 324 -9.37 -8.38 -3.36
N GLU A 325 -8.35 -8.81 -2.62
CA GLU A 325 -8.29 -10.13 -1.97
C GLU A 325 -9.05 -10.25 -0.64
N PHE A 326 -10.25 -9.68 -0.54
CA PHE A 326 -11.07 -9.81 0.68
C PHE A 326 -11.42 -11.28 0.95
N ASP A 327 -11.33 -11.69 2.21
CA ASP A 327 -11.52 -13.08 2.61
C ASP A 327 -12.98 -13.54 2.40
N GLU A 328 -13.94 -12.62 2.36
CA GLU A 328 -15.35 -12.88 2.02
C GLU A 328 -15.52 -13.49 0.61
N PHE A 329 -14.65 -13.13 -0.33
CA PHE A 329 -14.73 -13.61 -1.72
C PHE A 329 -14.03 -14.96 -1.92
N ARG A 330 -13.23 -15.40 -0.95
CA ARG A 330 -12.42 -16.61 -1.05
C ARG A 330 -13.30 -17.88 -1.00
N ASN A 331 -12.92 -18.90 -1.78
CA ASN A 331 -13.44 -20.28 -1.64
C ASN A 331 -12.31 -21.34 -1.47
N THR A 332 -11.05 -20.90 -1.44
CA THR A 332 -9.87 -21.69 -1.11
C THR A 332 -9.72 -21.82 0.42
N GLU A 333 -9.19 -22.95 0.88
CA GLU A 333 -8.74 -23.05 2.28
C GLU A 333 -7.44 -22.27 2.46
N LEU A 334 -7.30 -21.57 3.58
CA LEU A 334 -6.02 -20.98 3.96
C LEU A 334 -5.06 -22.11 4.29
N VAL A 335 -4.15 -22.44 3.37
CA VAL A 335 -3.07 -23.37 3.67
C VAL A 335 -2.21 -22.73 4.75
N ALA A 336 -2.22 -23.31 5.95
CA ALA A 336 -1.32 -22.90 7.01
C ALA A 336 0.10 -23.15 6.55
N VAL A 337 0.85 -22.08 6.27
CA VAL A 337 2.31 -22.21 6.07
C VAL A 337 2.87 -22.74 7.38
N PRO A 338 3.58 -23.89 7.38
CA PRO A 338 4.29 -24.33 8.56
C PRO A 338 5.26 -23.20 8.91
N ARG A 339 5.03 -22.52 10.04
CA ARG A 339 6.01 -21.57 10.57
C ARG A 339 7.27 -22.36 10.77
N SER A 340 8.29 -22.14 9.92
CA SER A 340 9.65 -22.57 10.22
C SER A 340 9.93 -22.12 11.63
N SER A 341 10.15 -23.08 12.52
CA SER A 341 10.51 -22.87 13.90
C SER A 341 11.58 -21.79 13.98
N TYR A 342 11.35 -20.81 14.86
CA TYR A 342 12.31 -19.86 15.39
C TYR A 342 13.76 -20.21 15.04
N LEU A 343 14.40 -19.39 14.22
CA LEU A 343 15.86 -19.34 14.27
C LEU A 343 16.23 -18.94 15.71
N PRO A 344 17.01 -19.75 16.44
CA PRO A 344 17.46 -19.36 17.76
C PRO A 344 18.26 -18.06 17.62
N PRO A 345 18.13 -17.10 18.56
CA PRO A 345 18.95 -15.90 18.55
C PRO A 345 20.42 -16.34 18.50
N GLY A 346 21.11 -15.92 17.43
CA GLY A 346 22.53 -16.19 17.25
C GLY A 346 23.28 -15.72 18.48
N HIS A 347 23.95 -16.65 19.16
CA HIS A 347 24.90 -16.35 20.22
C HIS A 347 26.07 -15.56 19.63
N LEU A 348 26.21 -14.29 20.02
CA LEU A 348 27.44 -13.51 19.88
C LEU A 348 27.67 -12.70 21.18
N PRO A 349 28.94 -12.42 21.51
CA PRO A 349 29.46 -12.56 22.87
C PRO A 349 29.00 -11.46 23.82
N SER A 350 28.83 -11.84 25.08
CA SER A 350 28.70 -10.90 26.19
C SER A 350 30.00 -10.10 26.35
N GLN A 351 29.98 -8.81 26.04
CA GLN A 351 30.91 -7.88 26.66
C GLN A 351 30.16 -7.09 27.73
N LYS A 352 30.36 -7.56 28.96
CA LYS A 352 30.39 -6.70 30.13
C LYS A 352 31.52 -5.69 29.89
N ASP A 353 31.18 -4.43 29.74
CA ASP A 353 31.95 -3.31 30.27
C ASP A 353 30.97 -2.15 30.49
N VAL A 354 30.65 -1.96 31.76
CA VAL A 354 29.93 -0.80 32.28
C VAL A 354 30.88 0.38 32.15
N ILE A 355 30.51 1.39 31.36
CA ILE A 355 31.12 2.72 31.45
C ILE A 355 30.43 3.43 32.62
N PRO A 356 31.12 3.76 33.72
CA PRO A 356 30.54 4.55 34.80
C PRO A 356 30.63 6.04 34.46
N GLY A 357 29.50 6.74 34.56
CA GLY A 357 29.48 8.20 34.67
C GLY A 357 28.79 8.93 33.52
N THR A 358 27.47 8.99 33.57
CA THR A 358 26.70 10.21 33.26
C THR A 358 25.46 10.22 34.14
N ASP A 359 25.60 10.75 35.36
CA ASP A 359 24.47 11.21 36.16
C ASP A 359 23.85 12.44 35.46
N GLY A 360 23.10 12.18 34.39
CA GLY A 360 22.21 13.15 33.79
C GLY A 360 20.98 13.32 34.68
N VAL A 361 21.14 14.04 35.80
CA VAL A 361 20.02 14.47 36.64
C VAL A 361 19.11 15.34 35.78
N ILE A 362 18.00 14.76 35.31
CA ILE A 362 16.88 15.53 34.78
C ILE A 362 16.39 16.41 35.93
N ASN A 363 16.62 17.72 35.82
CA ASN A 363 16.19 18.70 36.79
C ASN A 363 14.66 18.59 36.98
N PRO A 364 14.14 18.26 38.18
CA PRO A 364 12.71 18.01 38.40
C PRO A 364 11.84 19.27 38.24
N LEU A 365 12.44 20.44 38.00
CA LEU A 365 11.74 21.69 37.70
C LEU A 365 11.19 21.79 36.26
N TYR A 366 11.47 20.82 35.38
CA TYR A 366 10.93 20.80 34.00
C TYR A 366 9.81 19.80 33.75
N VAL A 367 9.39 19.04 34.78
CA VAL A 367 8.29 18.05 34.67
C VAL A 367 6.90 18.69 34.89
N THR A 368 6.83 19.97 35.27
CA THR A 368 5.56 20.62 35.61
C THR A 368 4.80 21.25 34.45
N ASP A 369 5.36 21.33 33.24
CA ASP A 369 4.69 21.93 32.06
C ASP A 369 4.24 20.89 31.00
N ALA A 370 4.53 19.60 31.17
CA ALA A 370 4.06 18.55 30.26
C ALA A 370 2.63 18.06 30.57
N GLN A 371 1.88 18.79 31.41
CA GLN A 371 0.43 18.65 31.56
C GLN A 371 -0.32 19.68 30.70
N GLU A 372 0.23 20.02 29.53
CA GLU A 372 -0.56 20.64 28.48
C GLU A 372 -1.73 19.70 28.15
N LYS A 373 -2.91 20.14 28.60
CA LYS A 373 -4.21 19.52 28.34
C LYS A 373 -4.24 19.11 26.87
N LEU A 374 -4.41 17.82 26.60
CA LEU A 374 -4.86 17.35 25.30
C LEU A 374 -6.08 18.20 24.94
N HIS A 375 -5.93 19.08 23.97
CA HIS A 375 -7.07 19.78 23.39
C HIS A 375 -7.88 18.70 22.71
N ILE A 376 -9.02 18.34 23.33
CA ILE A 376 -10.02 17.48 22.71
C ILE A 376 -10.34 18.13 21.36
N GLU A 377 -10.20 17.37 20.28
CA GLU A 377 -10.58 17.85 18.96
C GLU A 377 -12.01 18.40 19.05
N PRO A 378 -12.25 19.63 18.56
CA PRO A 378 -13.60 20.18 18.57
C PRO A 378 -14.49 19.22 17.79
N ASN A 379 -15.65 18.89 18.38
CA ASN A 379 -16.67 18.11 17.70
C ASN A 379 -16.93 18.72 16.32
N CYS A 380 -17.11 17.88 15.31
CA CYS A 380 -17.50 18.33 13.99
C CYS A 380 -18.77 19.20 14.08
N ALA A 381 -18.93 20.12 13.11
CA ALA A 381 -20.13 20.94 13.02
C ALA A 381 -21.39 20.05 12.98
N ALA A 382 -22.53 20.54 13.50
CA ALA A 382 -23.75 19.74 13.62
C ALA A 382 -24.30 19.24 12.26
N ASP A 383 -23.90 19.90 11.17
CA ASP A 383 -24.19 19.59 9.78
C ASP A 383 -23.07 18.82 9.06
N CYS A 384 -22.06 18.32 9.81
CA CYS A 384 -20.98 17.51 9.26
C CYS A 384 -21.56 16.28 8.55
N PRO A 385 -21.40 16.18 7.22
CA PRO A 385 -22.00 15.10 6.44
C PRO A 385 -21.50 13.71 6.86
N ASP A 386 -20.27 13.64 7.38
CA ASP A 386 -19.63 12.43 7.85
C ASP A 386 -20.24 11.95 9.19
N CYS A 387 -20.33 12.82 10.20
CA CYS A 387 -20.89 12.48 11.52
C CYS A 387 -22.41 12.21 11.49
N GLN A 388 -23.16 12.89 10.62
CA GLN A 388 -24.60 12.66 10.48
C GLN A 388 -24.92 11.27 9.92
N ARG A 389 -23.98 10.65 9.19
CA ARG A 389 -24.17 9.34 8.56
C ARG A 389 -23.48 8.20 9.29
N GLU A 390 -22.45 8.46 10.11
CA GLU A 390 -21.97 7.47 11.09
C GLU A 390 -23.03 7.13 12.14
N ASN A 391 -23.85 8.10 12.56
CA ASN A 391 -24.97 7.86 13.47
C ASN A 391 -26.21 7.25 12.80
N GLY A 392 -26.28 7.28 11.46
CA GLY A 392 -27.42 6.81 10.67
C GLY A 392 -27.16 5.53 9.85
N SER A 393 -25.91 5.07 9.77
CA SER A 393 -25.53 3.83 9.11
C SER A 393 -24.98 2.85 10.14
N GLU A 394 -25.36 1.58 10.05
CA GLU A 394 -24.77 0.52 10.88
C GLU A 394 -23.26 0.32 10.62
N LEU A 395 -22.68 1.05 9.66
CA LEU A 395 -21.29 1.07 9.25
C LEU A 395 -20.59 2.33 9.80
N ALA A 396 -20.51 2.41 11.13
CA ALA A 396 -19.57 3.31 11.80
C ALA A 396 -18.13 2.97 11.40
N ALA A 397 -17.24 3.96 11.38
CA ALA A 397 -15.81 3.73 11.38
C ALA A 397 -15.44 2.61 12.35
N GLY A 398 -14.70 1.62 11.82
CA GLY A 398 -14.17 0.43 12.48
C GLY A 398 -14.67 0.13 13.88
N LYS A 399 -15.80 -0.59 14.00
CA LYS A 399 -16.15 -1.18 15.29
C LYS A 399 -15.07 -2.22 15.66
N PRO A 400 -14.71 -2.39 16.95
CA PRO A 400 -13.70 -3.35 17.40
C PRO A 400 -13.94 -4.83 17.01
N ASN A 401 -15.09 -5.14 16.38
CA ASN A 401 -15.48 -6.45 15.87
C ASN A 401 -15.21 -6.68 14.37
N ASP A 402 -14.55 -5.75 13.66
CA ASP A 402 -14.20 -5.90 12.23
C ASP A 402 -13.22 -7.06 11.93
N ASN A 403 -12.63 -7.67 12.97
CA ASN A 403 -11.77 -8.85 12.88
C ASN A 403 -12.49 -10.19 13.04
N LEU A 404 -13.84 -10.22 13.12
CA LEU A 404 -14.58 -11.48 13.01
C LEU A 404 -14.54 -11.95 11.54
N PRO A 405 -14.38 -13.27 11.28
CA PRO A 405 -14.43 -13.78 9.92
C PRO A 405 -15.79 -13.45 9.31
N LYS A 406 -15.81 -12.44 8.44
CA LYS A 406 -16.99 -12.06 7.67
C LYS A 406 -17.42 -13.28 6.85
N LYS A 407 -18.72 -13.57 6.85
CA LYS A 407 -19.28 -14.77 6.22
C LYS A 407 -18.90 -14.77 4.73
N GLN A 408 -18.30 -15.86 4.26
CA GLN A 408 -18.00 -16.04 2.84
C GLN A 408 -19.26 -15.87 1.98
N VAL A 409 -19.09 -15.31 0.79
CA VAL A 409 -20.19 -15.15 -0.17
C VAL A 409 -20.72 -16.50 -0.63
N ASP A 410 -22.03 -16.58 -0.82
CA ASP A 410 -22.66 -17.76 -1.42
C ASP A 410 -22.45 -17.75 -2.94
N TRP A 411 -21.35 -18.38 -3.38
CA TRP A 411 -21.01 -18.50 -4.79
C TRP A 411 -22.05 -19.25 -5.61
N LYS A 412 -22.82 -20.17 -5.01
CA LYS A 412 -23.91 -20.86 -5.71
C LYS A 412 -25.04 -19.89 -6.01
N ARG A 413 -25.47 -19.10 -5.03
CA ARG A 413 -26.47 -18.04 -5.23
C ARG A 413 -26.02 -17.04 -6.30
N ILE A 414 -24.74 -16.65 -6.29
CA ILE A 414 -24.18 -15.78 -7.33
C ILE A 414 -24.30 -16.46 -8.69
N ALA A 415 -23.82 -17.71 -8.83
CA ALA A 415 -23.86 -18.46 -10.08
C ALA A 415 -25.29 -18.56 -10.64
N ASP A 416 -26.27 -18.90 -9.82
CA ASP A 416 -27.67 -19.07 -10.21
C ASP A 416 -28.29 -17.78 -10.81
N ASN A 417 -27.74 -16.60 -10.47
CA ASN A 417 -28.24 -15.30 -10.90
C ASN A 417 -27.34 -14.63 -11.96
N MET A 418 -26.27 -15.27 -12.43
CA MET A 418 -25.40 -14.72 -13.49
C MET A 418 -25.98 -14.95 -14.89
N ALA A 419 -25.62 -14.08 -15.83
CA ALA A 419 -25.89 -14.31 -17.25
C ALA A 419 -25.01 -15.46 -17.79
N THR A 420 -25.55 -16.25 -18.73
CA THR A 420 -24.82 -17.37 -19.35
C THR A 420 -24.25 -16.95 -20.71
N PRO A 421 -22.99 -17.30 -21.05
CA PRO A 421 -22.01 -18.03 -20.24
C PRO A 421 -21.50 -17.20 -19.04
N LYS A 422 -21.26 -17.87 -17.91
CA LYS A 422 -20.84 -17.28 -16.64
C LYS A 422 -19.32 -17.21 -16.58
N TRP A 423 -18.74 -16.03 -16.46
CA TRP A 423 -17.28 -15.85 -16.31
C TRP A 423 -16.89 -15.31 -14.95
N LEU A 424 -15.79 -15.85 -14.40
CA LEU A 424 -15.12 -15.34 -13.21
C LEU A 424 -13.64 -15.16 -13.50
N PHE A 425 -13.13 -13.96 -13.31
CA PHE A 425 -11.72 -13.62 -13.45
C PHE A 425 -11.13 -13.38 -12.07
N ASP A 426 -10.30 -14.31 -11.62
CA ASP A 426 -9.64 -14.23 -10.32
C ASP A 426 -8.28 -13.55 -10.46
N GLY A 427 -8.27 -12.24 -10.19
CA GLY A 427 -7.06 -11.44 -10.23
C GLY A 427 -6.20 -11.51 -8.97
N ARG A 428 -6.59 -12.30 -7.97
CA ARG A 428 -5.94 -12.35 -6.65
C ARG A 428 -5.58 -13.76 -6.21
N CYS A 429 -5.81 -14.76 -7.06
CA CYS A 429 -5.53 -16.18 -6.82
C CYS A 429 -6.17 -16.67 -5.50
N ILE A 430 -7.42 -16.28 -5.23
CA ILE A 430 -8.22 -16.71 -4.07
C ILE A 430 -9.28 -17.75 -4.39
N ILE A 431 -9.43 -18.09 -5.68
CA ILE A 431 -10.47 -18.99 -6.17
C ILE A 431 -9.91 -20.36 -6.55
N GLU A 432 -10.54 -21.39 -6.02
CA GLU A 432 -10.39 -22.77 -6.44
C GLU A 432 -11.26 -23.01 -7.69
N ILE A 433 -10.60 -23.15 -8.83
CA ILE A 433 -11.22 -23.26 -10.15
C ILE A 433 -12.24 -24.41 -10.19
N ARG A 434 -11.86 -25.61 -9.72
CA ARG A 434 -12.71 -26.82 -9.78
C ARG A 434 -14.07 -26.64 -9.09
N LYS A 435 -14.10 -25.97 -7.93
CA LYS A 435 -15.34 -25.68 -7.19
C LYS A 435 -16.26 -24.76 -7.98
N MET A 436 -15.70 -23.78 -8.69
CA MET A 436 -16.47 -22.85 -9.51
C MET A 436 -16.95 -23.51 -10.81
N SER A 437 -16.14 -24.37 -11.44
CA SER A 437 -16.54 -25.11 -12.63
C SER A 437 -17.75 -26.02 -12.37
N GLN A 438 -17.87 -26.60 -11.16
CA GLN A 438 -19.06 -27.37 -10.74
C GLN A 438 -20.34 -26.52 -10.67
N LEU A 439 -20.22 -25.21 -10.51
CA LEU A 439 -21.34 -24.26 -10.57
C LEU A 439 -21.61 -23.75 -12.00
N GLY A 440 -20.91 -24.28 -13.00
CA GLY A 440 -21.02 -23.84 -14.39
C GLY A 440 -20.38 -22.48 -14.66
N ILE A 441 -19.47 -22.03 -13.79
CA ILE A 441 -18.68 -20.80 -13.96
C ILE A 441 -17.37 -21.17 -14.66
N ARG A 442 -17.04 -20.43 -15.73
CA ARG A 442 -15.72 -20.48 -16.39
C ARG A 442 -14.78 -19.56 -15.64
N VAL A 443 -13.64 -20.09 -15.17
CA VAL A 443 -12.68 -19.33 -14.37
C VAL A 443 -11.39 -19.08 -15.14
N GLU A 444 -10.92 -17.85 -15.10
CA GLU A 444 -9.60 -17.44 -15.55
C GLU A 444 -8.86 -16.84 -14.34
N SER A 445 -7.79 -17.49 -13.87
CA SER A 445 -7.01 -17.00 -12.72
C SER A 445 -5.61 -16.59 -13.15
N ILE A 446 -5.07 -15.55 -12.52
CA ILE A 446 -3.69 -15.11 -12.78
C ILE A 446 -2.71 -16.23 -12.39
N GLY A 447 -1.80 -16.54 -13.31
CA GLY A 447 -0.76 -17.54 -13.09
C GLY A 447 -1.23 -18.99 -13.10
N SER A 448 -2.45 -19.26 -13.59
CA SER A 448 -2.95 -20.60 -13.85
C SER A 448 -3.26 -20.76 -15.35
N ALA A 449 -2.88 -21.90 -15.89
CA ALA A 449 -3.32 -22.32 -17.20
C ALA A 449 -4.81 -22.69 -17.08
N GLY A 450 -5.70 -21.94 -17.75
CA GLY A 450 -7.14 -22.26 -17.74
C GLY A 450 -7.42 -23.65 -18.34
N ASP A 451 -8.70 -24.02 -18.47
CA ASP A 451 -9.18 -25.35 -18.91
C ASP A 451 -8.71 -25.84 -20.30
N GLY A 452 -7.82 -25.10 -20.99
CA GLY A 452 -7.29 -25.40 -22.32
C GLY A 452 -5.94 -26.14 -22.35
N TYR A 453 -5.40 -26.55 -21.20
CA TYR A 453 -4.18 -27.36 -21.08
C TYR A 453 -4.46 -28.75 -20.51
#